data_AF-A0A6A4VYY1-F1
#
_entry.id   AF-A0A6A4VYY1-F1
#
_cell.length_a   1.000
_cell.length_b   1.000
_cell.length_c   1.000
_cell.angle_alpha   90.00
_cell.angle_beta   90.00
_cell.angle_gamma   90.00
#
_symmetry.space_group_name_H-M   'P 1'
#
loop_
_entity.id
_entity.type
_entity.pdbx_description
1 polymer ?
#
loop_
_entity_poly.entity_id
_entity_poly.type
_entity_poly.pdbx_seq_one_letter_code
_entity_poly.pdbx_strand_id
1 'polypeptide(L)'
;MDKEVRAWDTYLELEATVKNMLTSLKAVSELQNPAIRTRHWKQLMVATKVGHRGGRCGLAGEEERGGASAVGGPVGGASVSGVAAALSRLAEGGDDVKFVMDENTTLADLLALNLHEFEDEVKNIVDKAVKEMSMEKVLKELDATWTTMEFEHDKHDRTGLMLLRASEELIETLEDNQVQLQNLMTSKYISFFLEEVSTWQKKLSMADQVISIWFEVQRTWSHLESIFIGSEDIRQQLPEDSKRFDEIDTKFKVLVKDINVTSNVVGATNQEGLYERLEALQGQLTLCEKALAEYLETKRLAFPRFYFVSSADLLDILSNGNQPELVAKHLTKLFDSMAKLKFKESGSTVAVGMWAKDGEYVEFDQAIDCVGPVEQWLNKLLDRMRCTVRYYMTEAVVTYEDKPREQWLFDYPAQVSLAGTQIWWTTEVNISFGRLEEGYENALKDYNKKQINQLNSLITLLVGDLTKQERQKVTTICTIDVHSRDVVGKLIAAKVESSQAFSWQAQLRHRSV
;
A
#
# COMPACT_ATOMS: atom_id res chain seq x y z
N MET A 1 -80.28 -10.94 3.90
CA MET A 1 -80.74 -12.10 4.67
C MET A 1 -81.00 -11.65 6.10
N ASP A 2 -82.20 -11.88 6.61
CA ASP A 2 -82.52 -11.71 8.03
C ASP A 2 -81.58 -12.55 8.92
N LYS A 3 -81.35 -12.11 10.16
CA LYS A 3 -80.44 -12.78 11.10
C LYS A 3 -80.80 -14.25 11.34
N GLU A 4 -82.07 -14.61 11.23
CA GLU A 4 -82.57 -15.97 11.46
C GLU A 4 -82.17 -16.96 10.36
N VAL A 5 -82.03 -16.50 9.11
CA VAL A 5 -81.66 -17.36 7.97
C VAL A 5 -80.17 -17.76 8.02
N ARG A 6 -79.35 -16.99 8.75
CA ARG A 6 -77.92 -17.29 8.92
C ARG A 6 -77.64 -18.50 9.81
N ALA A 7 -78.63 -18.95 10.58
CA ALA A 7 -78.51 -20.11 11.46
C ALA A 7 -78.95 -21.43 10.79
N TRP A 8 -79.42 -21.39 9.55
CA TRP A 8 -79.85 -22.59 8.84
C TRP A 8 -78.62 -23.38 8.36
N ASP A 9 -78.65 -24.69 8.55
CA ASP A 9 -77.57 -25.60 8.14
C ASP A 9 -77.22 -25.43 6.65
N THR A 10 -78.23 -25.24 5.80
CA THR A 10 -78.05 -24.99 4.35
C THR A 10 -77.34 -23.68 4.04
N TYR A 11 -77.57 -22.63 4.85
CA TYR A 11 -76.87 -21.35 4.70
C TYR A 11 -75.43 -21.45 5.22
N LEU A 12 -75.21 -22.17 6.33
CA LEU A 12 -73.87 -22.39 6.90
C LEU A 12 -73.00 -23.26 5.97
N GLU A 13 -73.56 -24.29 5.36
CA GLU A 13 -72.89 -25.13 4.36
C GLU A 13 -72.56 -24.33 3.09
N LEU A 14 -73.49 -23.50 2.60
CA LEU A 14 -73.25 -22.62 1.46
C LEU A 14 -72.19 -21.56 1.77
N GLU A 15 -72.24 -20.95 2.97
CA GLU A 15 -71.24 -19.98 3.41
C GLU A 15 -69.85 -20.61 3.56
N ALA A 16 -69.75 -21.83 4.10
CA ALA A 16 -68.52 -22.60 4.17
C ALA A 16 -67.97 -22.93 2.76
N THR A 17 -68.85 -23.36 1.84
CA THR A 17 -68.48 -23.65 0.45
C THR A 17 -67.95 -22.40 -0.26
N VAL A 18 -68.59 -21.24 -0.07
CA VAL A 18 -68.14 -19.96 -0.63
C VAL A 18 -66.80 -19.53 -0.03
N LYS A 19 -66.59 -19.69 1.28
CA LYS A 19 -65.29 -19.39 1.92
C LYS A 19 -64.18 -20.30 1.40
N ASN A 20 -64.43 -21.60 1.27
CA ASN A 20 -63.48 -22.57 0.73
C ASN A 20 -63.18 -22.32 -0.76
N MET A 21 -64.17 -21.85 -1.52
CA MET A 21 -63.99 -21.44 -2.91
C MET A 21 -63.13 -20.16 -2.99
N LEU A 22 -63.33 -19.18 -2.12
CA LEU A 22 -62.51 -17.96 -2.09
C LEU A 22 -61.04 -18.24 -1.74
N THR A 23 -60.77 -19.12 -0.77
CA THR A 23 -59.39 -19.52 -0.42
C THR A 23 -58.75 -20.33 -1.55
N SER A 24 -59.48 -21.26 -2.16
CA SER A 24 -58.99 -22.04 -3.31
C SER A 24 -58.70 -21.15 -4.53
N LEU A 25 -59.56 -20.15 -4.82
CA LEU A 25 -59.33 -19.20 -5.91
C LEU A 25 -58.08 -18.34 -5.69
N LYS A 26 -57.82 -17.94 -4.44
CA LYS A 26 -56.60 -17.22 -4.07
C LYS A 26 -55.35 -18.09 -4.28
N ALA A 27 -55.39 -19.35 -3.83
CA ALA A 27 -54.32 -20.32 -4.07
C ALA A 27 -54.06 -20.57 -5.56
N VAL A 28 -55.13 -20.66 -6.38
CA VAL A 28 -55.02 -20.78 -7.84
C VAL A 28 -54.37 -19.55 -8.47
N SER A 29 -54.74 -18.35 -8.03
CA SER A 29 -54.12 -17.10 -8.47
C SER A 29 -52.62 -17.05 -8.13
N GLU A 30 -52.24 -17.51 -6.94
CA GLU A 30 -50.83 -17.64 -6.54
C GLU A 30 -50.09 -18.70 -7.37
N LEU A 31 -50.75 -19.81 -7.73
CA LEU A 31 -50.19 -20.87 -8.57
C LEU A 31 -50.03 -20.50 -10.06
N GLN A 32 -50.76 -19.48 -10.54
CA GLN A 32 -50.56 -18.91 -11.88
C GLN A 32 -49.27 -18.10 -12.00
N ASN A 33 -48.50 -17.96 -10.93
CA ASN A 33 -47.23 -17.24 -10.97
C ASN A 33 -46.26 -17.89 -11.98
N PRO A 34 -45.67 -17.12 -12.91
CA PRO A 34 -44.73 -17.65 -13.91
C PRO A 34 -43.46 -18.28 -13.30
N ALA A 35 -43.19 -18.05 -12.02
CA ALA A 35 -42.12 -18.70 -11.28
C ALA A 35 -42.36 -20.22 -11.08
N ILE A 36 -43.60 -20.67 -11.19
CA ILE A 36 -43.94 -22.08 -11.02
C ILE A 36 -43.53 -22.87 -12.25
N ARG A 37 -42.82 -23.97 -12.01
CA ARG A 37 -42.30 -24.88 -13.03
C ARG A 37 -42.75 -26.29 -12.73
N THR A 38 -42.53 -27.20 -13.67
CA THR A 38 -42.89 -28.62 -13.57
C THR A 38 -42.42 -29.29 -12.28
N ARG A 39 -41.30 -28.86 -11.70
CA ARG A 39 -40.79 -29.38 -10.41
C ARG A 39 -41.61 -28.91 -9.19
N HIS A 40 -42.14 -27.69 -9.22
CA HIS A 40 -43.01 -27.14 -8.18
C HIS A 40 -44.39 -27.81 -8.24
N TRP A 41 -44.88 -28.07 -9.46
CA TRP A 41 -46.08 -28.90 -9.67
C TRP A 41 -45.90 -30.31 -9.11
N LYS A 42 -44.76 -30.96 -9.33
CA LYS A 42 -44.47 -32.27 -8.71
C LYS A 42 -44.42 -32.21 -7.18
N GLN A 43 -43.85 -31.15 -6.59
CA GLN A 43 -43.85 -30.96 -5.13
C GLN A 43 -45.26 -30.76 -4.58
N LEU A 44 -46.08 -29.98 -5.28
CA LEU A 44 -47.49 -29.76 -4.94
C LEU A 44 -48.28 -31.08 -5.01
N MET A 45 -48.12 -31.86 -6.07
CA MET A 45 -48.81 -33.16 -6.24
C MET A 45 -48.40 -34.21 -5.20
N VAL A 46 -47.17 -34.14 -4.69
CA VAL A 46 -46.72 -35.00 -3.60
C VAL A 46 -47.30 -34.55 -2.25
N ALA A 47 -47.51 -33.25 -2.07
CA ALA A 47 -48.07 -32.67 -0.85
C ALA A 47 -49.59 -32.89 -0.77
N THR A 48 -50.30 -32.75 -1.90
CA THR A 48 -51.77 -32.86 -1.99
C THR A 48 -52.30 -34.30 -2.06
N LYS A 49 -51.46 -35.34 -1.94
CA LYS A 49 -51.79 -36.77 -2.13
C LYS A 49 -53.28 -37.12 -1.90
N VAL A 50 -54.01 -37.12 -3.02
CA VAL A 50 -55.28 -37.81 -3.33
C VAL A 50 -56.04 -38.32 -2.10
N GLY A 51 -56.94 -37.49 -1.57
CA GLY A 51 -57.96 -37.89 -0.60
C GLY A 51 -58.98 -38.87 -1.21
N HIS A 52 -58.60 -40.14 -1.34
CA HIS A 52 -59.56 -41.21 -1.59
C HIS A 52 -59.31 -42.40 -0.67
N ARG A 53 -59.88 -42.31 0.54
CA ARG A 53 -60.35 -43.47 1.33
C ARG A 53 -61.47 -43.02 2.28
N GLY A 54 -62.71 -43.27 1.86
CA GLY A 54 -63.85 -43.28 2.77
C GLY A 54 -63.90 -44.57 3.59
N GLY A 55 -64.44 -44.47 4.82
CA GLY A 55 -65.17 -45.56 5.46
C GLY A 55 -64.52 -46.29 6.65
N ARG A 56 -64.97 -45.89 7.86
CA ARG A 56 -65.21 -46.67 9.11
C ARG A 56 -64.06 -47.35 9.88
N CYS A 57 -64.24 -47.27 11.21
CA CYS A 57 -63.60 -48.00 12.32
C CYS A 57 -62.11 -47.69 12.53
N GLY A 58 -61.61 -47.41 13.73
CA GLY A 58 -62.16 -47.48 15.08
C GLY A 58 -60.99 -47.78 16.04
N LEU A 59 -60.89 -46.98 17.10
CA LEU A 59 -60.21 -47.24 18.38
C LEU A 59 -58.67 -47.30 18.45
N ALA A 60 -58.19 -46.50 19.43
CA ALA A 60 -57.04 -46.69 20.34
C ALA A 60 -55.65 -46.89 19.69
N GLY A 61 -54.57 -46.27 20.15
CA GLY A 61 -54.19 -45.71 21.44
C GLY A 61 -52.67 -45.86 21.52
N GLU A 62 -52.07 -45.15 22.48
CA GLU A 62 -50.70 -45.29 22.99
C GLU A 62 -49.61 -44.35 22.45
N GLU A 63 -49.09 -43.63 23.46
CA GLU A 63 -47.88 -42.84 23.56
C GLU A 63 -46.62 -43.69 23.30
N GLU A 64 -45.54 -43.09 22.81
CA GLU A 64 -44.34 -42.94 23.64
C GLU A 64 -43.26 -42.05 22.99
N ARG A 65 -42.45 -41.47 23.89
CA ARG A 65 -41.37 -40.50 23.68
C ARG A 65 -40.02 -41.19 23.42
N GLY A 66 -39.09 -40.40 22.87
CA GLY A 66 -37.63 -40.56 23.00
C GLY A 66 -37.00 -41.20 21.76
N GLY A 67 -35.83 -40.82 21.27
CA GLY A 67 -34.77 -39.95 21.76
C GLY A 67 -33.52 -40.29 20.92
N ALA A 68 -32.86 -39.23 20.43
CA ALA A 68 -31.57 -39.12 19.74
C ALA A 68 -30.66 -40.35 19.49
N SER A 69 -30.29 -40.51 18.21
CA SER A 69 -28.93 -40.48 17.60
C SER A 69 -27.71 -40.98 18.41
N ALA A 70 -26.92 -41.92 17.82
CA ALA A 70 -25.61 -41.61 17.23
C ALA A 70 -24.77 -42.85 16.79
N VAL A 71 -24.26 -42.78 15.55
CA VAL A 71 -22.88 -43.11 15.06
C VAL A 71 -22.40 -44.58 14.95
N GLY A 72 -21.98 -44.94 13.73
CA GLY A 72 -20.79 -45.80 13.51
C GLY A 72 -20.90 -46.92 12.46
N GLY A 73 -20.67 -46.62 11.17
CA GLY A 73 -20.15 -47.59 10.19
C GLY A 73 -18.60 -47.65 10.24
N PRO A 74 -17.91 -48.62 9.58
CA PRO A 74 -17.95 -48.70 8.11
C PRO A 74 -17.95 -50.12 7.46
N VAL A 75 -18.65 -50.15 6.32
CA VAL A 75 -18.35 -50.75 4.99
C VAL A 75 -17.91 -52.22 4.84
N GLY A 76 -18.73 -52.99 4.09
CA GLY A 76 -18.31 -54.23 3.43
C GLY A 76 -19.39 -54.86 2.53
N GLY A 77 -19.55 -54.33 1.31
CA GLY A 77 -19.91 -55.05 0.07
C GLY A 77 -21.19 -55.88 -0.06
N ALA A 78 -22.14 -55.43 -0.89
CA ALA A 78 -22.92 -56.30 -1.78
C ALA A 78 -23.59 -55.49 -2.91
N SER A 79 -23.57 -56.09 -4.10
CA SER A 79 -23.88 -55.54 -5.43
C SER A 79 -25.33 -55.11 -5.65
N VAL A 80 -25.46 -54.01 -6.40
CA VAL A 80 -26.71 -53.44 -6.95
C VAL A 80 -27.25 -54.35 -8.06
N SER A 81 -28.12 -55.30 -7.72
CA SER A 81 -28.90 -56.06 -8.72
C SER A 81 -30.28 -56.52 -8.25
N GLY A 82 -30.67 -56.26 -6.99
CA GLY A 82 -31.93 -56.77 -6.42
C GLY A 82 -33.07 -55.77 -6.25
N VAL A 83 -32.81 -54.46 -6.38
CA VAL A 83 -33.79 -53.42 -6.03
C VAL A 83 -34.59 -52.92 -7.25
N ALA A 84 -34.10 -53.16 -8.47
CA ALA A 84 -34.79 -52.79 -9.71
C ALA A 84 -35.92 -53.77 -10.12
N ALA A 85 -35.95 -54.98 -9.57
CA ALA A 85 -36.95 -56.00 -9.94
C ALA A 85 -38.21 -56.01 -9.04
N ALA A 86 -38.21 -55.27 -7.92
CA ALA A 86 -39.35 -55.19 -7.00
C ALA A 86 -40.23 -53.93 -7.21
N LEU A 87 -39.78 -52.96 -8.01
CA LEU A 87 -40.52 -51.72 -8.29
C LEU A 87 -41.30 -51.73 -9.62
N SER A 88 -41.23 -52.81 -10.41
CA SER A 88 -41.96 -52.93 -11.69
C SER A 88 -43.16 -53.88 -11.68
N ARG A 89 -43.70 -54.25 -10.50
CA ARG A 89 -44.88 -55.14 -10.39
C ARG A 89 -46.08 -54.58 -9.62
N LEU A 90 -46.12 -53.27 -9.38
CA LEU A 90 -47.30 -52.56 -8.86
C LEU A 90 -47.70 -51.38 -9.75
N ALA A 91 -47.36 -51.46 -11.04
CA ALA A 91 -47.71 -50.47 -12.07
C ALA A 91 -48.73 -51.04 -13.07
N GLU A 92 -49.73 -51.79 -12.59
CA GLU A 92 -50.92 -52.13 -13.37
C GLU A 92 -52.15 -51.79 -12.53
N GLY A 93 -52.76 -50.64 -12.84
CA GLY A 93 -54.05 -50.23 -12.30
C GLY A 93 -53.99 -49.00 -11.40
N GLY A 94 -53.99 -47.82 -12.02
CA GLY A 94 -54.23 -46.55 -11.33
C GLY A 94 -53.79 -45.40 -12.22
N ASP A 95 -54.75 -44.66 -12.78
CA ASP A 95 -54.50 -43.51 -13.64
C ASP A 95 -53.53 -42.52 -12.99
N ASP A 96 -52.38 -42.38 -13.64
CA ASP A 96 -51.34 -41.42 -13.35
C ASP A 96 -51.86 -40.05 -13.79
N VAL A 97 -52.55 -39.32 -12.90
CA VAL A 97 -53.07 -37.98 -13.19
C VAL A 97 -51.90 -37.02 -13.35
N LYS A 98 -51.41 -36.91 -14.59
CA LYS A 98 -50.56 -35.80 -15.05
C LYS A 98 -51.38 -34.52 -15.02
N PHE A 99 -51.39 -33.82 -13.88
CA PHE A 99 -51.93 -32.47 -13.84
C PHE A 99 -50.95 -31.53 -14.56
N VAL A 100 -51.29 -31.18 -15.78
CA VAL A 100 -50.66 -30.11 -16.57
C VAL A 100 -51.72 -29.03 -16.66
N MET A 101 -51.42 -27.80 -16.21
CA MET A 101 -52.29 -26.65 -16.51
C MET A 101 -52.23 -26.39 -18.03
N ASP A 102 -53.13 -27.01 -18.78
CA ASP A 102 -53.37 -26.77 -20.19
C ASP A 102 -54.69 -25.98 -20.38
N GLU A 103 -55.01 -25.59 -21.61
CA GLU A 103 -56.25 -24.87 -21.96
C GLU A 103 -57.54 -25.68 -21.63
N ASN A 104 -57.42 -26.95 -21.21
CA ASN A 104 -58.53 -27.84 -20.89
C ASN A 104 -58.73 -28.04 -19.37
N THR A 105 -57.86 -27.49 -18.51
CA THR A 105 -58.05 -27.57 -17.06
C THR A 105 -59.28 -26.78 -16.61
N THR A 106 -60.26 -27.46 -16.02
CA THR A 106 -61.53 -26.84 -15.61
C THR A 106 -61.49 -26.39 -14.15
N LEU A 107 -62.30 -25.39 -13.79
CA LEU A 107 -62.47 -24.95 -12.40
C LEU A 107 -62.93 -26.11 -11.49
N ALA A 108 -63.64 -27.10 -12.04
CA ALA A 108 -64.06 -28.30 -11.33
C ALA A 108 -62.88 -29.18 -10.91
N ASP A 109 -61.85 -29.30 -11.76
CA ASP A 109 -60.63 -30.07 -11.45
C ASP A 109 -59.80 -29.40 -10.35
N LEU A 110 -59.81 -28.07 -10.29
CA LEU A 110 -59.17 -27.28 -9.23
C LEU A 110 -59.93 -27.35 -7.90
N LEU A 111 -61.25 -27.41 -7.94
CA LEU A 111 -62.10 -27.60 -6.75
C LEU A 111 -61.96 -29.03 -6.19
N ALA A 112 -61.71 -30.03 -7.04
CA ALA A 112 -61.48 -31.43 -6.63
C ALA A 112 -60.16 -31.64 -5.87
N LEU A 113 -59.23 -30.68 -5.93
CA LEU A 113 -57.93 -30.74 -5.26
C LEU A 113 -57.97 -30.24 -3.79
N ASN A 114 -59.14 -29.81 -3.28
CA ASN A 114 -59.32 -29.28 -1.92
C ASN A 114 -58.19 -28.30 -1.50
N LEU A 115 -57.82 -27.37 -2.38
CA LEU A 115 -56.71 -26.43 -2.18
C LEU A 115 -56.86 -25.56 -0.90
N HIS A 116 -58.08 -25.42 -0.38
CA HIS A 116 -58.38 -24.75 0.88
C HIS A 116 -57.83 -25.48 2.13
N GLU A 117 -57.58 -26.78 2.06
CA GLU A 117 -56.96 -27.56 3.16
C GLU A 117 -55.42 -27.46 3.16
N PHE A 118 -54.83 -27.00 2.05
CA PHE A 118 -53.38 -26.94 1.84
C PHE A 118 -52.89 -25.52 1.46
N GLU A 119 -53.60 -24.46 1.88
CA GLU A 119 -53.27 -23.05 1.55
C GLU A 119 -51.81 -22.71 1.93
N ASP A 120 -51.37 -23.13 3.12
CA ASP A 120 -50.01 -22.86 3.60
C ASP A 120 -48.93 -23.60 2.78
N GLU A 121 -49.22 -24.81 2.30
CA GLU A 121 -48.29 -25.56 1.45
C GLU A 121 -48.19 -24.96 0.06
N VAL A 122 -49.32 -24.57 -0.54
CA VAL A 122 -49.37 -23.84 -1.80
C VAL A 122 -48.54 -22.57 -1.70
N LYS A 123 -48.78 -21.76 -0.65
CA LYS A 123 -48.05 -20.52 -0.42
C LYS A 123 -46.55 -20.75 -0.24
N ASN A 124 -46.15 -21.76 0.52
CA ASN A 124 -44.74 -22.11 0.70
C ASN A 124 -44.07 -22.55 -0.61
N ILE A 125 -44.78 -23.26 -1.48
CA ILE A 125 -44.28 -23.68 -2.80
C ILE A 125 -44.19 -22.48 -3.75
N VAL A 126 -45.17 -21.58 -3.75
CA VAL A 126 -45.15 -20.34 -4.53
C VAL A 126 -44.00 -19.45 -4.07
N ASP A 127 -43.81 -19.26 -2.76
CA ASP A 127 -42.70 -18.49 -2.19
C ASP A 127 -41.35 -19.10 -2.55
N LYS A 128 -41.23 -20.44 -2.48
CA LYS A 128 -40.04 -21.16 -2.94
C LYS A 128 -39.79 -20.93 -4.43
N ALA A 129 -40.81 -21.02 -5.26
CA ALA A 129 -40.71 -20.82 -6.70
C ALA A 129 -40.26 -19.40 -7.05
N VAL A 130 -40.82 -18.38 -6.40
CA VAL A 130 -40.43 -16.98 -6.59
C VAL A 130 -38.99 -16.75 -6.18
N LYS A 131 -38.55 -17.33 -5.05
CA LYS A 131 -37.16 -17.23 -4.61
C LYS A 131 -36.22 -17.96 -5.57
N GLU A 132 -36.54 -19.18 -5.99
CA GLU A 132 -35.75 -19.91 -7.00
C GLU A 132 -35.63 -19.14 -8.33
N MET A 133 -36.72 -18.53 -8.81
CA MET A 133 -36.69 -17.70 -10.02
C MET A 133 -35.75 -16.49 -9.86
N SER A 134 -35.74 -15.85 -8.69
CA SER A 134 -34.80 -14.76 -8.42
C SER A 134 -33.34 -15.22 -8.42
N MET A 135 -33.03 -16.40 -7.89
CA MET A 135 -31.68 -16.97 -7.93
C MET A 135 -31.22 -17.25 -9.36
N GLU A 136 -32.10 -17.84 -10.17
CA GLU A 136 -31.78 -18.11 -11.58
C GLU A 136 -31.53 -16.84 -12.38
N LYS A 137 -32.26 -15.77 -12.08
CA LYS A 137 -32.03 -14.46 -12.70
C LYS A 137 -30.63 -13.94 -12.36
N VAL A 138 -30.24 -13.98 -11.08
CA VAL A 138 -28.89 -13.59 -10.64
C VAL A 138 -27.81 -14.45 -11.31
N LEU A 139 -28.01 -15.77 -11.39
CA LEU A 139 -27.04 -16.67 -12.04
C LEU A 139 -26.88 -16.38 -13.54
N LYS A 140 -27.96 -16.04 -14.25
CA LYS A 140 -27.90 -15.63 -15.67
C LYS A 140 -27.22 -14.28 -15.86
N GLU A 141 -27.49 -13.32 -14.99
CA GLU A 141 -26.83 -12.01 -15.01
C GLU A 141 -25.32 -12.14 -14.73
N LEU A 142 -24.96 -13.04 -13.82
CA LEU A 142 -23.57 -13.37 -13.49
C LEU A 142 -22.87 -14.02 -14.69
N ASP A 143 -23.47 -15.03 -15.31
CA ASP A 143 -22.92 -15.68 -16.52
C ASP A 143 -22.74 -14.68 -17.67
N ALA A 144 -23.72 -13.81 -17.91
CA ALA A 144 -23.63 -12.76 -18.93
C ALA A 144 -22.50 -11.77 -18.65
N THR A 145 -22.41 -11.27 -17.43
CA THR A 145 -21.36 -10.31 -17.01
C THR A 145 -19.97 -10.91 -17.18
N TRP A 146 -19.73 -12.10 -16.64
CA TRP A 146 -18.40 -12.72 -16.64
C TRP A 146 -17.99 -13.33 -17.98
N THR A 147 -18.92 -13.52 -18.91
CA THR A 147 -18.58 -13.87 -20.30
C THR A 147 -17.99 -12.68 -21.06
N THR A 148 -18.46 -11.46 -20.77
CA THR A 148 -18.02 -10.23 -21.45
C THR A 148 -16.88 -9.49 -20.76
N MET A 149 -16.63 -9.76 -19.47
CA MET A 149 -15.56 -9.13 -18.72
C MET A 149 -14.18 -9.61 -19.18
N GLU A 150 -13.36 -8.65 -19.60
CA GLU A 150 -11.99 -8.87 -20.10
C GLU A 150 -11.00 -8.00 -19.31
N PHE A 151 -9.74 -8.45 -19.23
CA PHE A 151 -8.68 -7.63 -18.65
C PHE A 151 -8.24 -6.50 -19.58
N GLU A 152 -7.93 -5.34 -19.00
CA GLU A 152 -7.20 -4.28 -19.69
C GLU A 152 -5.71 -4.62 -19.73
N HIS A 153 -4.98 -4.01 -20.68
CA HIS A 153 -3.55 -4.26 -20.85
C HIS A 153 -2.79 -2.94 -21.01
N ASP A 154 -1.72 -2.81 -20.23
CA ASP A 154 -0.79 -1.68 -20.32
C ASP A 154 0.60 -2.13 -20.77
N LYS A 155 1.28 -1.28 -21.54
CA LYS A 155 2.65 -1.55 -21.98
C LYS A 155 3.63 -1.14 -20.89
N HIS A 156 4.52 -2.05 -20.50
CA HIS A 156 5.62 -1.74 -19.61
C HIS A 156 6.65 -0.83 -20.30
N ASP A 157 7.00 0.28 -19.65
CA ASP A 157 7.83 1.36 -20.22
C ASP A 157 9.19 0.88 -20.75
N ARG A 158 9.81 -0.11 -20.09
CA ARG A 158 11.19 -0.54 -20.38
C ARG A 158 11.30 -1.81 -21.21
N THR A 159 10.38 -2.76 -21.00
CA THR A 159 10.43 -4.10 -21.62
C THR A 159 9.43 -4.26 -22.76
N GLY A 160 8.47 -3.35 -22.88
CA GLY A 160 7.39 -3.43 -23.87
C GLY A 160 6.42 -4.60 -23.66
N LEU A 161 6.48 -5.29 -22.51
CA LEU A 161 5.55 -6.36 -22.16
C LEU A 161 4.16 -5.78 -21.92
N MET A 162 3.13 -6.48 -22.40
CA MET A 162 1.73 -6.16 -22.11
C MET A 162 1.40 -6.73 -20.72
N LEU A 163 1.38 -5.86 -19.72
CA LEU A 163 1.01 -6.19 -18.34
C LEU A 163 -0.50 -6.07 -18.16
N LEU A 164 -1.04 -6.90 -17.27
CA LEU A 164 -2.47 -6.84 -16.96
C LEU A 164 -2.78 -5.60 -16.14
N ARG A 165 -3.94 -5.01 -16.42
CA ARG A 165 -4.59 -3.98 -15.63
C ARG A 165 -6.03 -4.41 -15.34
N ALA A 166 -6.41 -4.33 -14.08
CA ALA A 166 -7.78 -4.48 -13.65
C ALA A 166 -8.36 -3.08 -13.48
N SER A 167 -9.50 -2.83 -14.11
CA SER A 167 -10.27 -1.61 -13.84
C SER A 167 -10.83 -1.66 -12.42
N GLU A 168 -11.01 -0.51 -11.78
CA GLU A 168 -11.67 -0.44 -10.46
C GLU A 168 -13.09 -1.05 -10.54
N GLU A 169 -13.78 -0.83 -11.65
CA GLU A 169 -15.09 -1.43 -11.95
C GLU A 169 -15.07 -2.97 -11.94
N LEU A 170 -14.02 -3.59 -12.47
CA LEU A 170 -13.88 -5.05 -12.45
C LEU A 170 -13.76 -5.59 -11.02
N ILE A 171 -12.96 -4.92 -10.19
CA ILE A 171 -12.74 -5.32 -8.79
C ILE A 171 -14.03 -5.14 -7.99
N GLU A 172 -14.70 -3.99 -8.11
CA GLU A 172 -15.99 -3.72 -7.45
C GLU A 172 -17.05 -4.76 -7.88
N THR A 173 -17.14 -5.03 -9.19
CA THR A 173 -18.07 -6.04 -9.74
C THR A 173 -17.73 -7.45 -9.24
N LEU A 174 -16.46 -7.78 -9.01
CA LEU A 174 -16.03 -9.06 -8.45
C LEU A 174 -16.50 -9.22 -7.00
N GLU A 175 -16.22 -8.22 -6.17
CA GLU A 175 -16.59 -8.21 -4.75
C GLU A 175 -18.11 -8.26 -4.57
N ASP A 176 -18.85 -7.44 -5.32
CA ASP A 176 -20.32 -7.43 -5.28
C ASP A 176 -20.91 -8.78 -5.68
N ASN A 177 -20.43 -9.38 -6.77
CA ASN A 177 -20.91 -10.68 -7.23
C ASN A 177 -20.55 -11.81 -6.25
N GLN A 178 -19.40 -11.73 -5.57
CA GLN A 178 -19.06 -12.68 -4.49
C GLN A 178 -20.01 -12.54 -3.30
N VAL A 179 -20.35 -11.32 -2.86
CA VAL A 179 -21.32 -11.08 -1.78
C VAL A 179 -22.72 -11.58 -2.18
N GLN A 180 -23.12 -11.35 -3.43
CA GLN A 180 -24.39 -11.88 -3.96
C GLN A 180 -24.43 -13.41 -3.90
N LEU A 181 -23.39 -14.10 -4.38
CA LEU A 181 -23.29 -15.57 -4.28
C LEU A 181 -23.29 -16.06 -2.82
N GLN A 182 -22.60 -15.36 -1.93
CA GLN A 182 -22.59 -15.70 -0.50
C GLN A 182 -23.99 -15.57 0.13
N ASN A 183 -24.75 -14.54 -0.23
CA ASN A 183 -26.14 -14.39 0.20
C ASN A 183 -27.03 -15.52 -0.34
N LEU A 184 -26.82 -15.94 -1.60
CA LEU A 184 -27.53 -17.09 -2.17
C LEU A 184 -27.23 -18.39 -1.40
N MET A 185 -25.97 -18.60 -0.99
CA MET A 185 -25.54 -19.77 -0.22
C MET A 185 -26.21 -19.91 1.15
N THR A 186 -26.53 -18.79 1.79
CA THR A 186 -27.24 -18.80 3.10
C THR A 186 -28.76 -18.98 2.97
N SER A 187 -29.29 -18.94 1.74
CA SER A 187 -30.72 -19.04 1.50
C SER A 187 -31.24 -20.47 1.67
N LYS A 188 -32.34 -20.61 2.42
CA LYS A 188 -33.05 -21.89 2.62
C LYS A 188 -33.58 -22.54 1.33
N TYR A 189 -33.63 -21.81 0.21
CA TYR A 189 -34.17 -22.28 -1.07
C TYR A 189 -33.08 -22.72 -2.07
N ILE A 190 -31.81 -22.78 -1.67
CA ILE A 190 -30.68 -23.07 -2.56
C ILE A 190 -30.63 -24.53 -3.07
N SER A 191 -31.35 -25.46 -2.46
CA SER A 191 -31.15 -26.91 -2.69
C SER A 191 -31.06 -27.34 -4.17
N PHE A 192 -31.77 -26.68 -5.09
CA PHE A 192 -31.71 -26.99 -6.52
C PHE A 192 -30.49 -26.37 -7.23
N PHE A 193 -30.04 -25.19 -6.80
CA PHE A 193 -28.95 -24.42 -7.41
C PHE A 193 -27.61 -24.56 -6.68
N LEU A 194 -27.53 -25.40 -5.64
CA LEU A 194 -26.34 -25.53 -4.79
C LEU A 194 -25.07 -25.84 -5.59
N GLU A 195 -25.15 -26.74 -6.57
CA GLU A 195 -24.00 -27.12 -7.39
C GLU A 195 -23.54 -25.98 -8.30
N GLU A 196 -24.47 -25.28 -8.96
CA GLU A 196 -24.17 -24.14 -9.83
C GLU A 196 -23.60 -22.95 -9.03
N VAL A 197 -24.25 -22.58 -7.91
CA VAL A 197 -23.81 -21.49 -7.02
C VAL A 197 -22.45 -21.82 -6.41
N SER A 198 -22.22 -23.06 -5.97
CA SER A 198 -20.93 -23.50 -5.43
C SER A 198 -19.82 -23.44 -6.49
N THR A 199 -20.13 -23.82 -7.73
CA THR A 199 -19.16 -23.76 -8.84
C THR A 199 -18.79 -22.32 -9.16
N TRP A 200 -19.77 -21.43 -9.26
CA TRP A 200 -19.53 -20.00 -9.47
C TRP A 200 -18.76 -19.36 -8.31
N GLN A 201 -19.10 -19.72 -7.07
CA GLN A 201 -18.39 -19.20 -5.91
C GLN A 201 -16.92 -19.62 -5.90
N LYS A 202 -16.62 -20.88 -6.24
CA LYS A 202 -15.23 -21.33 -6.39
C LYS A 202 -14.51 -20.59 -7.50
N LYS A 203 -15.14 -20.42 -8.67
CA LYS A 203 -14.56 -19.70 -9.81
C LYS A 203 -14.22 -18.24 -9.49
N LEU A 204 -15.15 -17.51 -8.87
CA LEU A 204 -14.95 -16.11 -8.51
C LEU A 204 -13.99 -15.95 -7.33
N SER A 205 -13.99 -16.88 -6.37
CA SER A 205 -13.01 -16.87 -5.27
C SER A 205 -11.60 -17.17 -5.77
N MET A 206 -11.45 -18.09 -6.72
CA MET A 206 -10.16 -18.34 -7.39
C MET A 206 -9.72 -17.13 -8.21
N ALA A 207 -10.64 -16.49 -8.94
CA ALA A 207 -10.34 -15.28 -9.70
C ALA A 207 -9.79 -14.16 -8.81
N ASP A 208 -10.43 -13.90 -7.68
CA ASP A 208 -10.00 -12.89 -6.70
C ASP A 208 -8.61 -13.19 -6.12
N GLN A 209 -8.37 -14.43 -5.71
CA GLN A 209 -7.06 -14.86 -5.19
C GLN A 209 -5.96 -14.71 -6.23
N VAL A 210 -6.21 -15.15 -7.48
CA VAL A 210 -5.25 -15.06 -8.59
C VAL A 210 -5.00 -13.60 -8.97
N ILE A 211 -6.04 -12.77 -9.05
CA ILE A 211 -5.92 -11.33 -9.32
C ILE A 211 -5.06 -10.65 -8.26
N SER A 212 -5.35 -10.89 -6.98
CA SER A 212 -4.62 -10.31 -5.86
C SER A 212 -3.13 -10.66 -5.90
N ILE A 213 -2.79 -11.96 -6.03
CA ILE A 213 -1.40 -12.40 -6.06
C ILE A 213 -0.69 -11.99 -7.36
N TRP A 214 -1.40 -11.94 -8.49
CA TRP A 214 -0.84 -11.48 -9.76
C TRP A 214 -0.40 -10.02 -9.66
N PHE A 215 -1.25 -9.13 -9.14
CA PHE A 215 -0.90 -7.72 -8.99
C PHE A 215 0.21 -7.50 -7.98
N GLU A 216 0.28 -8.33 -6.93
CA GLU A 216 1.39 -8.32 -6.00
C GLU A 216 2.71 -8.72 -6.70
N VAL A 217 2.72 -9.85 -7.41
CA VAL A 217 3.86 -10.33 -8.21
C VAL A 217 4.28 -9.31 -9.28
N GLN A 218 3.33 -8.73 -10.01
CA GLN A 218 3.60 -7.75 -11.05
C GLN A 218 4.25 -6.49 -10.47
N ARG A 219 3.78 -6.04 -9.29
CA ARG A 219 4.34 -4.88 -8.59
C ARG A 219 5.75 -5.16 -8.06
N THR A 220 5.96 -6.28 -7.37
CA THR A 220 7.26 -6.65 -6.80
C THR A 220 8.28 -6.93 -7.92
N TRP A 221 7.87 -7.63 -8.99
CA TRP A 221 8.70 -7.85 -10.16
C TRP A 221 9.07 -6.54 -10.85
N SER A 222 8.12 -5.64 -11.11
CA SER A 222 8.42 -4.35 -11.76
C SER A 222 9.40 -3.50 -10.94
N HIS A 223 9.24 -3.48 -9.61
CA HIS A 223 10.17 -2.81 -8.72
C HIS A 223 11.58 -3.42 -8.80
N LEU A 224 11.70 -4.74 -8.65
CA LEU A 224 12.99 -5.43 -8.68
C LEU A 224 13.64 -5.44 -10.06
N GLU A 225 12.85 -5.44 -11.14
CA GLU A 225 13.32 -5.35 -12.53
C GLU A 225 14.07 -4.05 -12.78
N SER A 226 13.51 -2.94 -12.29
CA SER A 226 14.14 -1.62 -12.40
C SER A 226 15.49 -1.55 -11.68
N ILE A 227 15.70 -2.37 -10.64
CA ILE A 227 16.90 -2.38 -9.81
C ILE A 227 17.93 -3.38 -10.38
N PHE A 228 17.56 -4.65 -10.50
CA PHE A 228 18.47 -5.71 -10.91
C PHE A 228 18.81 -5.66 -12.40
N ILE A 229 17.88 -5.24 -13.28
CA ILE A 229 18.18 -5.12 -14.71
C ILE A 229 18.53 -3.67 -15.08
N GLY A 230 18.20 -2.69 -14.24
CA GLY A 230 18.61 -1.29 -14.44
C GLY A 230 20.03 -0.98 -13.96
N SER A 231 20.55 -1.72 -12.98
CA SER A 231 21.83 -1.44 -12.33
C SER A 231 22.80 -2.63 -12.40
N GLU A 232 23.83 -2.51 -13.22
CA GLU A 232 24.87 -3.54 -13.35
C GLU A 232 25.74 -3.64 -12.08
N ASP A 233 25.97 -2.53 -11.38
CA ASP A 233 26.73 -2.50 -10.13
C ASP A 233 26.04 -3.34 -9.04
N ILE A 234 24.71 -3.26 -8.92
CA ILE A 234 23.97 -4.07 -7.93
C ILE A 234 24.04 -5.56 -8.29
N ARG A 235 24.03 -5.91 -9.58
CA ARG A 235 24.17 -7.31 -10.02
C ARG A 235 25.52 -7.91 -9.65
N GLN A 236 26.58 -7.11 -9.74
CA GLN A 236 27.93 -7.56 -9.34
C GLN A 236 28.03 -7.76 -7.82
N GLN A 237 27.31 -6.98 -7.03
CA GLN A 237 27.31 -7.07 -5.56
C GLN A 237 26.45 -8.24 -5.04
N LEU A 238 25.33 -8.55 -5.71
CA LEU A 238 24.40 -9.61 -5.34
C LEU A 238 24.25 -10.65 -6.48
N PRO A 239 25.29 -11.46 -6.77
CA PRO A 239 25.30 -12.34 -7.94
C PRO A 239 24.36 -13.55 -7.82
N GLU A 240 24.13 -14.07 -6.61
CA GLU A 240 23.20 -15.19 -6.38
C GLU A 240 21.75 -14.75 -6.56
N ASP A 241 21.36 -13.63 -5.94
CA ASP A 241 20.01 -13.06 -6.09
C ASP A 241 19.73 -12.58 -7.51
N SER A 242 20.75 -12.06 -8.21
CA SER A 242 20.61 -11.67 -9.62
C SER A 242 20.30 -12.86 -10.53
N LYS A 243 20.99 -13.99 -10.34
CA LYS A 243 20.69 -15.22 -11.11
C LYS A 243 19.29 -15.73 -10.81
N ARG A 244 18.91 -15.69 -9.53
CA ARG A 244 17.55 -16.06 -9.10
C ARG A 244 16.50 -15.16 -9.75
N PHE A 245 16.74 -13.85 -9.80
CA PHE A 245 15.84 -12.91 -10.44
C PHE A 245 15.72 -13.15 -11.95
N ASP A 246 16.80 -13.53 -12.64
CA ASP A 246 16.75 -13.87 -14.07
C ASP A 246 15.86 -15.10 -14.37
N GLU A 247 15.87 -16.10 -13.47
CA GLU A 247 14.95 -17.24 -13.57
C GLU A 247 13.50 -16.82 -13.33
N ILE A 248 13.25 -15.96 -12.34
CA ILE A 248 11.93 -15.42 -12.02
C ILE A 248 11.41 -14.60 -13.21
N ASP A 249 12.22 -13.72 -13.77
CA ASP A 249 11.90 -12.87 -14.91
C ASP A 249 11.51 -13.72 -16.14
N THR A 250 12.26 -14.79 -16.40
CA THR A 250 11.95 -15.71 -17.50
C THR A 250 10.59 -16.41 -17.27
N LYS A 251 10.35 -16.91 -16.06
CA LYS A 251 9.08 -17.58 -15.71
C LYS A 251 7.89 -16.61 -15.75
N PHE A 252 8.05 -15.40 -15.22
CA PHE A 252 7.01 -14.37 -15.22
C PHE A 252 6.67 -13.93 -16.65
N LYS A 253 7.68 -13.72 -17.51
CA LYS A 253 7.46 -13.42 -18.94
C LYS A 253 6.68 -14.49 -19.69
N VAL A 254 6.87 -15.76 -19.36
CA VAL A 254 6.08 -16.87 -19.92
C VAL A 254 4.63 -16.77 -19.43
N LEU A 255 4.40 -16.58 -18.12
CA LEU A 255 3.06 -16.42 -17.57
C LEU A 255 2.29 -15.23 -18.17
N VAL A 256 2.96 -14.07 -18.33
CA VAL A 256 2.36 -12.89 -18.95
C VAL A 256 1.97 -13.17 -20.39
N LYS A 257 2.75 -13.96 -21.14
CA LYS A 257 2.37 -14.36 -22.50
C LYS A 257 1.17 -15.32 -22.50
N ASP A 258 1.17 -16.29 -21.60
CA ASP A 258 0.11 -17.30 -21.51
C ASP A 258 -1.24 -16.66 -21.13
N ILE A 259 -1.23 -15.71 -20.19
CA ILE A 259 -2.47 -15.03 -19.76
C ILE A 259 -3.01 -14.08 -20.82
N ASN A 260 -2.13 -13.44 -21.61
CA ASN A 260 -2.53 -12.56 -22.71
C ASN A 260 -3.17 -13.30 -23.89
N VAL A 261 -3.08 -14.64 -23.95
CA VAL A 261 -3.83 -15.45 -24.94
C VAL A 261 -5.31 -15.53 -24.58
N THR A 262 -5.64 -15.51 -23.29
CA THR A 262 -7.00 -15.62 -22.77
C THR A 262 -7.47 -14.29 -22.21
N SER A 263 -8.20 -13.49 -23.00
CA SER A 263 -8.67 -12.16 -22.56
C SER A 263 -9.73 -12.20 -21.45
N ASN A 264 -10.51 -13.27 -21.35
CA ASN A 264 -11.60 -13.38 -20.37
C ASN A 264 -11.07 -13.62 -18.96
N VAL A 265 -11.59 -12.85 -17.99
CA VAL A 265 -11.13 -12.86 -16.59
C VAL A 265 -11.26 -14.22 -15.91
N VAL A 266 -12.43 -14.87 -16.03
CA VAL A 266 -12.70 -16.17 -15.39
C VAL A 266 -11.92 -17.28 -16.09
N GLY A 267 -11.78 -17.21 -17.41
CA GLY A 267 -11.01 -18.18 -18.20
C GLY A 267 -9.50 -18.10 -17.94
N ALA A 268 -8.97 -16.90 -17.80
CA ALA A 268 -7.56 -16.65 -17.48
C ALA A 268 -7.19 -17.10 -16.06
N THR A 269 -8.06 -16.81 -15.08
CA THR A 269 -7.76 -17.05 -13.67
C THR A 269 -7.98 -18.49 -13.21
N ASN A 270 -8.90 -19.23 -13.82
CA ASN A 270 -9.21 -20.62 -13.41
C ASN A 270 -8.32 -21.68 -14.08
N GLN A 271 -7.14 -21.29 -14.58
CA GLN A 271 -6.17 -22.25 -15.12
C GLN A 271 -5.56 -23.11 -14.00
N GLU A 272 -5.42 -24.41 -14.28
CA GLU A 272 -4.95 -25.38 -13.30
C GLU A 272 -3.50 -25.09 -12.87
N GLY A 273 -3.28 -24.96 -11.56
CA GLY A 273 -1.96 -24.69 -10.98
C GLY A 273 -1.40 -23.28 -11.18
N LEU A 274 -2.18 -22.33 -11.73
CA LEU A 274 -1.73 -20.93 -11.92
C LEU A 274 -1.44 -20.25 -10.57
N TYR A 275 -2.34 -20.40 -9.60
CA TYR A 275 -2.18 -19.84 -8.25
C TYR A 275 -0.90 -20.33 -7.58
N GLU A 276 -0.65 -21.64 -7.57
CA GLU A 276 0.55 -22.24 -6.97
C GLU A 276 1.85 -21.73 -7.63
N ARG A 277 1.84 -21.53 -8.95
CA ARG A 277 2.98 -20.95 -9.69
C ARG A 277 3.22 -19.49 -9.30
N LEU A 278 2.16 -18.69 -9.17
CA LEU A 278 2.26 -17.29 -8.75
C LEU A 278 2.73 -17.18 -7.31
N GLU A 279 2.24 -18.02 -6.42
CA GLU A 279 2.66 -18.08 -5.01
C GLU A 279 4.13 -18.47 -4.90
N ALA A 280 4.58 -19.47 -5.66
CA ALA A 280 5.99 -19.84 -5.74
C ALA A 280 6.86 -18.69 -6.25
N LEU A 281 6.42 -17.96 -7.29
CA LEU A 281 7.13 -16.78 -7.81
C LEU A 281 7.17 -15.65 -6.79
N GLN A 282 6.07 -15.35 -6.12
CA GLN A 282 6.01 -14.32 -5.09
C GLN A 282 6.96 -14.65 -3.94
N GLY A 283 6.97 -15.89 -3.45
CA GLY A 283 7.92 -16.31 -2.41
C GLY A 283 9.39 -16.17 -2.83
N GLN A 284 9.70 -16.38 -4.12
CA GLN A 284 11.05 -16.15 -4.65
C GLN A 284 11.38 -14.65 -4.77
N LEU A 285 10.41 -13.81 -5.17
CA LEU A 285 10.54 -12.36 -5.23
C LEU A 285 10.77 -11.76 -3.84
N THR A 286 10.01 -12.17 -2.83
CA THR A 286 10.17 -11.73 -1.43
C THR A 286 11.56 -12.04 -0.90
N LEU A 287 12.15 -13.17 -1.28
CA LEU A 287 13.51 -13.50 -0.87
C LEU A 287 14.55 -12.56 -1.51
N CYS A 288 14.36 -12.19 -2.79
CA CYS A 288 15.22 -11.20 -3.44
C CYS A 288 15.06 -9.81 -2.81
N GLU A 289 13.84 -9.41 -2.47
CA GLU A 289 13.55 -8.14 -1.79
C GLU A 289 14.22 -8.08 -0.40
N LYS A 290 14.15 -9.18 0.36
CA LYS A 290 14.81 -9.28 1.66
C LYS A 290 16.32 -9.16 1.55
N ALA A 291 16.94 -9.86 0.60
CA ALA A 291 18.38 -9.77 0.35
C ALA A 291 18.80 -8.35 -0.04
N LEU A 292 18.01 -7.68 -0.89
CA LEU A 292 18.23 -6.28 -1.25
C LEU A 292 18.12 -5.36 -0.03
N ALA A 293 17.11 -5.55 0.82
CA ALA A 293 16.94 -4.75 2.03
C ALA A 293 18.12 -4.91 3.01
N GLU A 294 18.60 -6.13 3.22
CA GLU A 294 19.78 -6.42 4.04
C GLU A 294 21.06 -5.78 3.46
N TYR A 295 21.21 -5.81 2.13
CA TYR A 295 22.30 -5.13 1.43
C TYR A 295 22.24 -3.60 1.62
N LEU A 296 21.08 -2.99 1.42
CA LEU A 296 20.89 -1.55 1.63
C LEU A 296 21.16 -1.15 3.07
N GLU A 297 20.76 -1.96 4.04
CA GLU A 297 21.02 -1.70 5.45
C GLU A 297 22.53 -1.79 5.78
N THR A 298 23.24 -2.75 5.19
CA THR A 298 24.70 -2.83 5.29
C THR A 298 25.37 -1.55 4.76
N LYS A 299 24.87 -0.99 3.65
CA LYS A 299 25.35 0.29 3.11
C LYS A 299 25.02 1.47 4.00
N ARG A 300 23.85 1.51 4.63
CA ARG A 300 23.47 2.54 5.61
C ARG A 300 24.37 2.51 6.85
N LEU A 301 24.72 1.33 7.35
CA LEU A 301 25.66 1.21 8.47
C LEU A 301 27.07 1.72 8.10
N ALA A 302 27.52 1.48 6.87
CA ALA A 302 28.81 1.97 6.39
C ALA A 302 28.87 3.50 6.20
N PHE A 303 27.73 4.13 5.87
CA PHE A 303 27.60 5.57 5.80
C PHE A 303 26.26 6.03 6.40
N PRO A 304 26.23 6.36 7.71
CA PRO A 304 25.00 6.65 8.45
C PRO A 304 24.16 7.81 7.89
N ARG A 305 24.70 8.67 7.03
CA ARG A 305 23.92 9.72 6.37
C ARG A 305 22.90 9.18 5.37
N PHE A 306 23.03 7.93 4.92
CA PHE A 306 22.03 7.28 4.08
C PHE A 306 20.68 7.07 4.79
N TYR A 307 20.60 7.15 6.12
CA TYR A 307 19.33 7.14 6.84
C TYR A 307 18.46 8.38 6.57
N PHE A 308 19.04 9.48 6.06
CA PHE A 308 18.31 10.72 5.76
C PHE A 308 17.73 10.75 4.34
N VAL A 309 17.94 9.71 3.54
CA VAL A 309 17.47 9.63 2.15
C VAL A 309 16.48 8.49 1.98
N SER A 310 15.57 8.62 1.02
CA SER A 310 14.62 7.57 0.68
C SER A 310 15.35 6.33 0.14
N SER A 311 14.74 5.15 0.25
CA SER A 311 15.31 3.92 -0.34
C SER A 311 15.47 4.02 -1.86
N ALA A 312 14.57 4.75 -2.55
CA ALA A 312 14.67 4.98 -3.98
C ALA A 312 15.88 5.87 -4.34
N ASP A 313 16.10 6.96 -3.61
CA ASP A 313 17.28 7.81 -3.80
C ASP A 313 18.57 7.06 -3.46
N LEU A 314 18.56 6.23 -2.42
CA LEU A 314 19.71 5.40 -2.05
C LEU A 314 20.07 4.42 -3.16
N LEU A 315 19.06 3.79 -3.79
CA LEU A 315 19.27 2.92 -4.93
C LEU A 315 19.84 3.68 -6.13
N ASP A 316 19.36 4.89 -6.42
CA ASP A 316 19.89 5.73 -7.50
C ASP A 316 21.33 6.20 -7.25
N ILE A 317 21.70 6.41 -5.98
CA ILE A 317 23.09 6.70 -5.57
C ILE A 317 23.98 5.47 -5.77
N LEU A 318 23.51 4.28 -5.39
CA LEU A 318 24.27 3.05 -5.48
C LEU A 318 24.39 2.53 -6.92
N SER A 319 23.39 2.74 -7.77
CA SER A 319 23.42 2.34 -9.18
C SER A 319 24.38 3.18 -10.01
N ASN A 320 24.51 4.46 -9.68
CA ASN A 320 25.40 5.40 -10.36
C ASN A 320 26.72 5.59 -9.60
N GLY A 321 27.14 4.61 -8.80
CA GLY A 321 28.25 4.76 -7.89
C GLY A 321 29.60 5.07 -8.54
N ASN A 322 29.78 4.58 -9.77
CA ASN A 322 30.95 4.83 -10.60
C ASN A 322 30.94 6.21 -11.29
N GLN A 323 29.84 6.98 -11.18
CA GLN A 323 29.69 8.29 -11.78
C GLN A 323 29.43 9.36 -10.70
N PRO A 324 30.50 9.93 -10.10
CA PRO A 324 30.38 10.90 -9.01
C PRO A 324 29.53 12.13 -9.34
N GLU A 325 29.48 12.55 -10.62
CA GLU A 325 28.65 13.68 -11.07
C GLU A 325 27.14 13.42 -10.91
N LEU A 326 26.68 12.19 -11.12
CA LEU A 326 25.27 11.83 -10.93
C LEU A 326 24.94 11.74 -9.45
N VAL A 327 25.82 11.12 -8.65
CA VAL A 327 25.69 11.07 -7.19
C VAL A 327 25.70 12.48 -6.59
N ALA A 328 26.46 13.41 -7.18
CA ALA A 328 26.56 14.80 -6.71
C ALA A 328 25.20 15.53 -6.66
N LYS A 329 24.21 15.11 -7.47
CA LYS A 329 22.85 15.68 -7.44
C LYS A 329 22.16 15.44 -6.10
N HIS A 330 22.47 14.32 -5.44
CA HIS A 330 21.89 13.92 -4.15
C HIS A 330 22.63 14.50 -2.94
N LEU A 331 23.75 15.21 -3.13
CA LEU A 331 24.54 15.76 -2.03
C LEU A 331 23.74 16.75 -1.16
N THR A 332 22.82 17.49 -1.76
CA THR A 332 21.94 18.41 -1.03
C THR A 332 21.04 17.73 0.00
N LYS A 333 20.73 16.44 -0.21
CA LYS A 333 19.97 15.58 0.71
C LYS A 333 20.89 14.92 1.75
N LEU A 334 22.13 14.57 1.37
CA LEU A 334 23.12 13.92 2.23
C LEU A 334 23.86 14.89 3.18
N PHE A 335 23.98 16.14 2.78
CA PHE A 335 24.72 17.19 3.48
C PHE A 335 23.85 18.43 3.65
N ASP A 336 23.88 18.99 4.85
CA ASP A 336 23.06 20.16 5.16
C ASP A 336 23.56 21.42 4.44
N SER A 337 24.88 21.64 4.37
CA SER A 337 25.44 22.88 3.80
C SER A 337 26.03 22.72 2.40
N MET A 338 26.32 21.50 1.94
CA MET A 338 26.94 21.25 0.63
C MET A 338 25.87 21.07 -0.45
N ALA A 339 26.11 21.67 -1.62
CA ALA A 339 25.23 21.60 -2.77
C ALA A 339 25.85 20.86 -3.95
N LYS A 340 27.12 21.16 -4.30
CA LYS A 340 27.79 20.60 -5.49
C LYS A 340 29.27 20.38 -5.23
N LEU A 341 29.88 19.52 -6.04
CA LEU A 341 31.32 19.34 -6.12
C LEU A 341 31.86 19.94 -7.41
N LYS A 342 33.08 20.48 -7.35
CA LYS A 342 33.84 20.90 -8.51
C LYS A 342 34.84 19.81 -8.87
N PHE A 343 34.67 19.21 -10.03
CA PHE A 343 35.61 18.22 -10.57
C PHE A 343 36.71 18.91 -11.38
N LYS A 344 37.88 18.28 -11.49
CA LYS A 344 39.05 18.84 -12.18
C LYS A 344 38.77 19.07 -13.68
N GLU A 345 38.09 18.12 -14.29
CA GLU A 345 37.62 18.14 -15.68
C GLU A 345 36.21 17.54 -15.73
N SER A 346 35.41 17.87 -16.76
CA SER A 346 34.09 17.27 -16.95
C SER A 346 34.20 15.77 -17.17
N GLY A 347 33.51 14.97 -16.34
CA GLY A 347 33.61 13.51 -16.33
C GLY A 347 34.79 12.94 -15.54
N SER A 348 35.58 13.78 -14.85
CA SER A 348 36.64 13.31 -13.95
C SER A 348 36.07 12.81 -12.62
N THR A 349 36.68 11.77 -12.05
CA THR A 349 36.38 11.30 -10.68
C THR A 349 37.06 12.16 -9.61
N VAL A 350 37.91 13.11 -10.00
CA VAL A 350 38.71 13.88 -9.04
C VAL A 350 38.02 15.19 -8.68
N ALA A 351 37.60 15.32 -7.42
CA ALA A 351 37.00 16.52 -6.86
C ALA A 351 38.07 17.45 -6.27
N VAL A 352 37.99 18.74 -6.61
CA VAL A 352 38.97 19.79 -6.25
C VAL A 352 38.38 20.83 -5.30
N GLY A 353 37.05 20.94 -5.23
CA GLY A 353 36.40 21.84 -4.29
C GLY A 353 34.91 21.55 -4.14
N MET A 354 34.28 22.27 -3.23
CA MET A 354 32.86 22.16 -2.90
C MET A 354 32.16 23.50 -3.02
N TRP A 355 30.87 23.43 -3.34
CA TRP A 355 29.95 24.56 -3.35
C TRP A 355 28.93 24.38 -2.23
N ALA A 356 28.73 25.43 -1.44
CA ALA A 356 27.68 25.49 -0.45
C ALA A 356 26.33 25.88 -1.07
N LYS A 357 25.23 25.68 -0.32
CA LYS A 357 23.86 25.99 -0.77
C LYS A 357 23.61 27.50 -1.00
N ASP A 358 24.38 28.34 -0.31
CA ASP A 358 24.42 29.80 -0.49
C ASP A 358 25.30 30.25 -1.69
N GLY A 359 25.94 29.28 -2.35
CA GLY A 359 26.81 29.48 -3.50
C GLY A 359 28.25 29.84 -3.14
N GLU A 360 28.67 29.75 -1.87
CA GLU A 360 30.08 29.92 -1.51
C GLU A 360 30.92 28.76 -2.06
N TYR A 361 32.06 29.07 -2.68
CA TYR A 361 33.01 28.09 -3.16
C TYR A 361 34.16 27.93 -2.17
N VAL A 362 34.49 26.68 -1.83
CA VAL A 362 35.63 26.33 -1.00
C VAL A 362 36.49 25.31 -1.75
N GLU A 363 37.75 25.67 -2.00
CA GLU A 363 38.74 24.75 -2.56
C GLU A 363 39.21 23.77 -1.49
N PHE A 364 39.45 22.51 -1.87
CA PHE A 364 39.98 21.53 -0.92
C PHE A 364 41.47 21.74 -0.69
N ASP A 365 41.93 21.47 0.53
CA ASP A 365 43.37 21.46 0.85
C ASP A 365 44.14 20.43 0.03
N GLN A 366 43.48 19.31 -0.33
CA GLN A 366 43.98 18.30 -1.25
C GLN A 366 42.82 17.74 -2.09
N ALA A 367 43.08 17.48 -3.37
CA ALA A 367 42.11 16.86 -4.25
C ALA A 367 41.71 15.44 -3.78
N ILE A 368 40.46 15.06 -4.03
CA ILE A 368 39.89 13.77 -3.63
C ILE A 368 39.58 12.95 -4.86
N ASP A 369 39.96 11.68 -4.86
CA ASP A 369 39.53 10.74 -5.89
C ASP A 369 38.25 10.01 -5.46
N CYS A 370 37.16 10.22 -6.21
CA CYS A 370 35.86 9.61 -6.01
C CYS A 370 35.75 8.27 -6.76
N VAL A 371 36.69 7.36 -6.47
CA VAL A 371 36.76 6.02 -7.08
C VAL A 371 36.46 4.95 -6.06
N GLY A 372 35.76 3.90 -6.50
CA GLY A 372 35.40 2.74 -5.69
C GLY A 372 34.03 2.87 -5.05
N PRO A 373 33.74 2.07 -4.00
CA PRO A 373 32.41 2.02 -3.38
C PRO A 373 31.96 3.39 -2.87
N VAL A 374 30.69 3.72 -3.13
CA VAL A 374 30.12 5.05 -2.89
C VAL A 374 30.25 5.49 -1.44
N GLU A 375 29.98 4.57 -0.52
CA GLU A 375 30.10 4.82 0.91
C GLU A 375 31.53 5.20 1.33
N GLN A 376 32.55 4.66 0.66
CA GLN A 376 33.94 4.89 1.04
C GLN A 376 34.40 6.28 0.61
N TRP A 377 34.13 6.65 -0.65
CA TRP A 377 34.54 7.97 -1.12
C TRP A 377 33.67 9.09 -0.53
N LEU A 378 32.39 8.84 -0.20
CA LEU A 378 31.57 9.80 0.56
C LEU A 378 32.09 10.02 1.99
N ASN A 379 32.57 8.97 2.66
CA ASN A 379 33.25 9.13 3.96
C ASN A 379 34.57 9.91 3.81
N LYS A 380 35.38 9.61 2.78
CA LYS A 380 36.60 10.40 2.48
C LYS A 380 36.28 11.87 2.19
N LEU A 381 35.19 12.14 1.47
CA LEU A 381 34.70 13.49 1.20
C LEU A 381 34.31 14.21 2.50
N LEU A 382 33.61 13.52 3.41
CA LEU A 382 33.23 14.07 4.71
C LEU A 382 34.48 14.41 5.55
N ASP A 383 35.46 13.51 5.61
CA ASP A 383 36.70 13.75 6.34
C ASP A 383 37.52 14.87 5.69
N ARG A 384 37.60 14.90 4.36
CA ARG A 384 38.28 15.99 3.65
C ARG A 384 37.62 17.33 3.92
N MET A 385 36.30 17.43 3.85
CA MET A 385 35.58 18.65 4.18
C MET A 385 35.95 19.17 5.58
N ARG A 386 36.03 18.28 6.58
CA ARG A 386 36.45 18.64 7.94
C ARG A 386 37.92 19.05 8.00
N CYS A 387 38.80 18.33 7.31
CA CYS A 387 40.23 18.66 7.21
C CYS A 387 40.47 20.01 6.53
N THR A 388 39.81 20.28 5.41
CA THR A 388 39.90 21.54 4.67
C THR A 388 39.46 22.72 5.54
N VAL A 389 38.29 22.63 6.21
CA VAL A 389 37.84 23.70 7.11
C VAL A 389 38.80 23.89 8.27
N ARG A 390 39.32 22.80 8.86
CA ARG A 390 40.33 22.87 9.94
C ARG A 390 41.63 23.51 9.47
N TYR A 391 42.09 23.16 8.26
CA TYR A 391 43.28 23.73 7.64
C TYR A 391 43.13 25.24 7.47
N TYR A 392 42.06 25.69 6.81
CA TYR A 392 41.79 27.12 6.67
C TYR A 392 41.61 27.81 8.01
N MET A 393 41.00 27.17 9.00
CA MET A 393 40.84 27.72 10.34
C MET A 393 42.19 27.95 11.03
N THR A 394 43.11 27.00 10.96
CA THR A 394 44.46 27.13 11.52
C THR A 394 45.25 28.21 10.79
N GLU A 395 45.25 28.19 9.45
CA GLU A 395 45.95 29.19 8.63
C GLU A 395 45.40 30.60 8.89
N ALA A 396 44.07 30.76 8.94
CA ALA A 396 43.42 32.04 9.19
C ALA A 396 43.80 32.64 10.54
N VAL A 397 43.91 31.82 11.59
CA VAL A 397 44.31 32.30 12.92
C VAL A 397 45.77 32.76 12.92
N VAL A 398 46.67 32.06 12.22
CA VAL A 398 48.10 32.43 12.15
C VAL A 398 48.32 33.70 11.35
N THR A 399 47.69 33.85 10.19
CA THR A 399 47.92 34.97 9.27
C THR A 399 47.17 36.26 9.60
N TYR A 400 46.34 36.24 10.66
CA TYR A 400 45.48 37.38 11.02
C TYR A 400 46.27 38.66 11.30
N GLU A 401 47.46 38.56 11.90
CA GLU A 401 48.32 39.71 12.19
C GLU A 401 49.22 40.12 11.02
N ASP A 402 49.36 39.28 10.00
CA ASP A 402 50.30 39.49 8.88
C ASP A 402 49.78 40.49 7.84
N LYS A 403 48.45 40.65 7.74
CA LYS A 403 47.80 41.49 6.73
C LYS A 403 46.75 42.43 7.33
N PRO A 404 46.46 43.57 6.67
CA PRO A 404 45.31 44.39 7.04
C PRO A 404 44.01 43.57 7.03
N ARG A 405 43.20 43.74 8.07
CA ARG A 405 41.98 42.95 8.31
C ARG A 405 41.00 42.95 7.13
N GLU A 406 40.86 44.10 6.47
CA GLU A 406 40.02 44.30 5.29
C GLU A 406 40.48 43.50 4.05
N GLN A 407 41.76 43.12 3.98
CA GLN A 407 42.30 42.27 2.92
C GLN A 407 42.31 40.80 3.33
N TRP A 408 42.75 40.51 4.56
CA TRP A 408 42.75 39.17 5.15
C TRP A 408 41.37 38.50 5.09
N LEU A 409 40.31 39.29 5.26
CA LEU A 409 38.93 38.80 5.22
C LEU A 409 38.59 38.09 3.91
N PHE A 410 39.17 38.48 2.78
CA PHE A 410 38.86 37.90 1.46
C PHE A 410 39.67 36.63 1.14
N ASP A 411 40.76 36.38 1.86
CA ASP A 411 41.64 35.22 1.63
C ASP A 411 41.01 33.90 2.11
N TYR A 412 40.02 33.96 3.02
CA TYR A 412 39.42 32.78 3.67
C TYR A 412 37.91 32.68 3.44
N PRO A 413 37.28 31.50 3.55
CA PRO A 413 35.82 31.37 3.53
C PRO A 413 35.12 32.21 4.62
N ALA A 414 33.86 32.55 4.41
CA ALA A 414 33.05 33.42 5.27
C ALA A 414 33.01 32.91 6.72
N GLN A 415 32.68 31.64 6.91
CA GLN A 415 32.59 31.02 8.24
C GLN A 415 33.95 30.98 8.95
N VAL A 416 35.03 30.71 8.21
CA VAL A 416 36.39 30.69 8.74
C VAL A 416 36.83 32.08 9.18
N SER A 417 36.57 33.10 8.33
CA SER A 417 36.89 34.49 8.62
C SER A 417 36.16 35.00 9.88
N LEU A 418 34.88 34.62 10.02
CA LEU A 418 34.05 34.97 11.17
C LEU A 418 34.57 34.32 12.45
N ALA A 419 34.81 33.01 12.43
CA ALA A 419 35.31 32.29 13.60
C ALA A 419 36.73 32.75 13.98
N GLY A 420 37.61 32.98 13.00
CA GLY A 420 38.96 33.51 13.21
C GLY A 420 38.93 34.88 13.89
N THR A 421 38.05 35.77 13.44
CA THR A 421 37.80 37.07 14.10
C THR A 421 37.37 36.89 15.56
N GLN A 422 36.45 35.97 15.85
CA GLN A 422 35.95 35.74 17.21
C GLN A 422 37.01 35.13 18.15
N ILE A 423 37.91 34.28 17.62
CA ILE A 423 39.08 33.78 18.36
C ILE A 423 40.00 34.94 18.70
N TRP A 424 40.37 35.76 17.72
CA TRP A 424 41.26 36.89 17.95
C TRP A 424 40.65 37.93 18.89
N TRP A 425 39.35 38.21 18.78
CA TRP A 425 38.66 39.04 19.76
C TRP A 425 38.79 38.49 21.18
N THR A 426 38.58 37.18 21.37
CA THR A 426 38.74 36.54 22.68
C THR A 426 40.18 36.65 23.19
N THR A 427 41.16 36.43 22.32
CA THR A 427 42.60 36.52 22.64
C THR A 427 42.99 37.95 23.02
N GLU A 428 42.63 38.94 22.21
CA GLU A 428 42.96 40.35 22.43
C GLU A 428 42.31 40.90 23.71
N VAL A 429 41.05 40.54 24.01
CA VAL A 429 40.40 40.93 25.26
C VAL A 429 41.11 40.32 26.48
N ASN A 430 41.54 39.05 26.41
CA ASN A 430 42.30 38.44 27.49
C ASN A 430 43.70 39.07 27.65
N ILE A 431 44.37 39.44 26.55
CA ILE A 431 45.63 40.22 26.60
C ILE A 431 45.39 41.57 27.27
N SER A 432 44.29 42.27 26.94
CA SER A 432 43.93 43.52 27.60
C SER A 432 43.67 43.35 29.10
N PHE A 433 43.05 42.24 29.53
CA PHE A 433 42.91 41.92 30.96
C PHE A 433 44.27 41.65 31.63
N GLY A 434 45.17 40.90 30.99
CA GLY A 434 46.53 40.70 31.52
C GLY A 434 47.30 42.01 31.70
N ARG A 435 47.19 42.93 30.73
CA ARG A 435 47.78 44.28 30.84
C ARG A 435 47.15 45.13 31.95
N LEU A 436 45.84 44.97 32.21
CA LEU A 436 45.19 45.64 33.35
C LEU A 436 45.77 45.14 34.68
N GLU A 437 45.99 43.83 34.82
CA GLU A 437 46.60 43.23 36.01
C GLU A 437 48.06 43.69 36.22
N GLU A 438 48.79 43.97 35.13
CA GLU A 438 50.14 44.57 35.15
C GLU A 438 50.15 46.08 35.47
N GLY A 439 48.98 46.72 35.61
CA GLY A 439 48.85 48.14 35.98
C GLY A 439 48.58 49.11 34.82
N TYR A 440 48.35 48.62 33.59
CA TYR A 440 47.97 49.46 32.45
C TYR A 440 46.46 49.76 32.44
N GLU A 441 46.02 50.72 33.25
CA GLU A 441 44.59 51.06 33.48
C GLU A 441 43.77 51.39 32.21
N ASN A 442 44.42 51.81 31.12
CA ASN A 442 43.75 52.17 29.86
C ASN A 442 43.70 51.03 28.83
N ALA A 443 44.22 49.84 29.12
CA ALA A 443 44.36 48.76 28.13
C ALA A 443 43.05 48.35 27.45
N LEU A 444 41.94 48.25 28.19
CA LEU A 444 40.62 47.97 27.60
C LEU A 444 40.07 49.15 26.77
N LYS A 445 40.32 50.40 27.19
CA LYS A 445 39.88 51.60 26.46
C LYS A 445 40.61 51.74 25.14
N ASP A 446 41.91 51.45 25.13
CA ASP A 446 42.72 51.50 23.92
C ASP A 446 42.36 50.37 22.95
N TYR A 447 42.05 49.17 23.47
CA TYR A 447 41.48 48.10 22.65
C TYR A 447 40.12 48.47 22.05
N ASN A 448 39.23 49.09 22.83
CA ASN A 448 37.93 49.55 22.32
C ASN A 448 38.07 50.58 21.20
N LYS A 449 39.03 51.51 21.30
CA LYS A 449 39.36 52.44 20.20
C LYS A 449 39.88 51.70 18.96
N LYS A 450 40.72 50.67 19.14
CA LYS A 450 41.19 49.80 18.03
C LYS A 450 40.00 49.13 17.33
N GLN A 451 39.04 48.57 18.08
CA GLN A 451 37.84 47.96 17.52
C GLN A 451 36.98 48.97 16.73
N ILE A 452 36.79 50.19 17.25
CA ILE A 452 36.06 51.26 16.54
C ILE A 452 36.73 51.59 15.21
N ASN A 453 38.06 51.71 15.20
CA ASN A 453 38.80 52.00 13.96
C ASN A 453 38.68 50.85 12.94
N GLN A 454 38.83 49.61 13.38
CA GLN A 454 38.64 48.44 12.50
C GLN A 454 37.21 48.36 11.94
N LEU A 455 36.21 48.64 12.76
CA LEU A 455 34.82 48.67 12.32
C LEU A 455 34.58 49.77 11.28
N ASN A 456 35.14 50.97 11.48
CA ASN A 456 35.04 52.06 10.50
C ASN A 456 35.67 51.68 9.16
N SER A 457 36.83 51.02 9.17
CA SER A 457 37.45 50.48 7.95
C SER A 457 36.54 49.49 7.22
N LEU A 458 35.92 48.54 7.94
CA LEU A 458 34.97 47.59 7.35
C LEU A 458 33.69 48.26 6.83
N ILE A 459 33.21 49.31 7.50
CA ILE A 459 32.08 50.12 7.01
C ILE A 459 32.45 50.84 5.72
N THR A 460 33.65 51.41 5.63
CA THR A 460 34.13 52.03 4.38
C THR A 460 34.22 51.01 3.25
N LEU A 461 34.70 49.80 3.54
CA LEU A 461 34.73 48.68 2.58
C LEU A 461 33.32 48.31 2.09
N LEU A 462 32.31 48.30 2.97
CA LEU A 462 30.92 48.04 2.61
C LEU A 462 30.32 49.10 1.68
N VAL A 463 30.79 50.35 1.71
CA VAL A 463 30.31 51.40 0.80
C VAL A 463 30.85 51.20 -0.63
N GLY A 464 31.93 50.45 -0.79
CA GLY A 464 32.54 50.17 -2.09
C GLY A 464 31.81 49.11 -2.95
N ASP A 465 32.44 48.80 -4.08
CA ASP A 465 32.01 47.77 -5.02
C ASP A 465 32.42 46.39 -4.52
N LEU A 466 31.44 45.62 -4.05
CA LEU A 466 31.59 44.24 -3.59
C LEU A 466 30.54 43.36 -4.26
N THR A 467 30.87 42.10 -4.51
CA THR A 467 29.89 41.12 -4.94
C THR A 467 28.81 40.92 -3.85
N LYS A 468 27.66 40.37 -4.24
CA LYS A 468 26.56 40.11 -3.29
C LYS A 468 27.00 39.21 -2.13
N GLN A 469 27.80 38.18 -2.41
CA GLN A 469 28.30 37.23 -1.39
C GLN A 469 29.32 37.88 -0.46
N GLU A 470 30.29 38.61 -1.01
CA GLU A 470 31.28 39.36 -0.22
C GLU A 470 30.63 40.41 0.68
N ARG A 471 29.64 41.13 0.15
CA ARG A 471 28.87 42.12 0.93
C ARG A 471 28.13 41.46 2.08
N GLN A 472 27.51 40.30 1.86
CA GLN A 472 26.84 39.54 2.91
C GLN A 472 27.84 39.08 3.98
N LYS A 473 29.00 38.54 3.58
CA LYS A 473 30.08 38.13 4.48
C LYS A 473 30.56 39.28 5.36
N VAL A 474 30.91 40.43 4.76
CA VAL A 474 31.38 41.60 5.52
C VAL A 474 30.29 42.15 6.44
N THR A 475 29.02 42.18 5.99
CA THR A 475 27.88 42.61 6.83
C THR A 475 27.70 41.72 8.06
N THR A 476 27.82 40.40 7.88
CA THR A 476 27.74 39.43 8.99
C THR A 476 28.85 39.66 10.01
N ILE A 477 30.09 39.86 9.56
CA ILE A 477 31.22 40.13 10.44
C ILE A 477 31.06 41.47 11.15
N CYS A 478 30.64 42.54 10.46
CA CYS A 478 30.35 43.83 11.08
C CYS A 478 29.29 43.73 12.17
N THR A 479 28.25 42.91 11.98
CA THR A 479 27.19 42.71 12.98
C THR A 479 27.74 42.09 14.27
N ILE A 480 28.62 41.08 14.16
CA ILE A 480 29.28 40.48 15.31
C ILE A 480 30.28 41.43 15.94
N ASP A 481 31.04 42.19 15.16
CA ASP A 481 32.00 43.18 15.67
C ASP A 481 31.33 44.28 16.48
N VAL A 482 30.16 44.76 16.04
CA VAL A 482 29.35 45.74 16.80
C VAL A 482 28.99 45.17 18.17
N HIS A 483 28.54 43.92 18.22
CA HIS A 483 28.26 43.24 19.48
C HIS A 483 29.52 43.10 20.34
N SER A 484 30.63 42.62 19.79
CA SER A 484 31.92 42.47 20.48
C SER A 484 32.45 43.80 21.04
N ARG A 485 32.32 44.90 20.29
CA ARG A 485 32.64 46.26 20.75
C ARG A 485 31.75 46.69 21.91
N ASP A 486 30.44 46.46 21.81
CA ASP A 486 29.48 46.84 22.85
C ASP A 486 29.69 46.04 24.14
N VAL A 487 30.07 44.78 24.04
CA VAL A 487 30.48 43.96 25.19
C VAL A 487 31.70 44.57 25.88
N VAL A 488 32.75 44.92 25.13
CA VAL A 488 33.94 45.58 25.69
C VAL A 488 33.57 46.94 26.31
N GLY A 489 32.71 47.72 25.66
CA GLY A 489 32.20 49.00 26.19
C GLY A 489 31.46 48.82 27.52
N LYS A 490 30.64 47.77 27.65
CA LYS A 490 29.96 47.41 28.91
C LYS A 490 30.96 46.99 30.00
N LEU A 491 31.99 46.23 29.66
CA LEU A 491 33.05 45.85 30.62
C LEU A 491 33.80 47.07 31.16
N ILE A 492 34.08 48.06 30.30
CA ILE A 492 34.70 49.34 30.69
C ILE A 492 33.76 50.14 31.61
N ALA A 493 32.49 50.26 31.24
CA ALA A 493 31.50 50.99 32.04
C ALA A 493 31.27 50.38 33.43
N ALA A 494 31.29 49.05 33.50
CA ALA A 494 31.19 48.29 34.75
C ALA A 494 32.52 48.20 35.53
N LYS A 495 33.60 48.81 35.03
CA LYS A 495 34.95 48.78 35.63
C LYS A 495 35.42 47.37 36.00
N VAL A 496 35.29 46.44 35.05
CA VAL A 496 35.72 45.06 35.25
C VAL A 496 37.24 44.97 35.09
N GLU A 497 37.93 44.49 36.13
CA GLU A 497 39.39 44.44 36.18
C GLU A 497 39.97 43.03 36.02
N SER A 498 39.14 41.98 36.14
CA SER A 498 39.59 40.59 36.05
C SER A 498 38.93 39.82 34.93
N SER A 499 39.72 38.97 34.26
CA SER A 499 39.26 37.99 33.27
C SER A 499 38.36 36.89 33.86
N GLN A 500 38.30 36.76 35.19
CA GLN A 500 37.40 35.84 35.89
C GLN A 500 36.02 36.44 36.20
N ALA A 501 35.79 37.70 35.85
CA ALA A 501 34.51 38.34 36.10
C ALA A 501 33.38 37.65 35.31
N PHE A 502 32.25 37.42 35.99
CA PHE A 502 31.09 36.75 35.40
C PHE A 502 30.59 37.44 34.11
N SER A 503 30.65 38.76 34.06
CA SER A 503 30.28 39.55 32.88
C SER A 503 31.06 39.18 31.62
N TRP A 504 32.33 38.78 31.77
CA TRP A 504 33.16 38.26 30.69
C TRP A 504 33.01 36.74 30.50
N GLN A 505 32.94 35.97 31.60
CA GLN A 505 32.79 34.53 31.54
C GLN A 505 31.46 34.07 30.90
N ALA A 506 30.40 34.88 31.00
CA ALA A 506 29.09 34.61 30.40
C ALA A 506 29.08 34.76 28.86
N GLN A 507 30.14 35.30 28.24
CA GLN A 507 30.24 35.44 26.79
C GLN A 507 30.71 34.14 26.13
N LEU A 508 30.26 33.88 24.91
CA LEU A 508 30.76 32.77 24.09
C LEU A 508 32.18 33.08 23.63
N ARG A 509 33.16 32.32 24.15
CA ARG A 509 34.59 32.55 23.91
C ARG A 509 35.17 31.44 23.04
N HIS A 510 35.62 31.81 21.86
CA HIS A 510 36.31 30.90 20.95
C HIS A 510 37.79 30.89 21.27
N ARG A 511 38.43 29.72 21.24
CA ARG A 511 39.86 29.58 21.53
C ARG A 511 40.51 28.75 20.44
N SER A 512 41.71 29.16 20.04
CA SER A 512 42.64 28.26 19.38
C SER A 512 43.21 27.33 20.45
N VAL A 513 43.05 26.02 20.28
CA VAL A 513 43.71 25.00 21.12
C VAL A 513 45.02 24.61 20.47
#